data_AF-A0A964QAL8-F1
#
_entry.id   AF-A0A964QAL8-F1
#
_cell.length_a   1.000
_cell.length_b   1.000
_cell.length_c   1.000
_cell.angle_alpha   90.00
_cell.angle_beta   90.00
_cell.angle_gamma   90.00
#
_symmetry.space_group_name_H-M   'P 1'
#
loop_
_entity.id
_entity.type
_entity.pdbx_description
1 polymer ?
#
loop_
_entity_poly.entity_id
_entity_poly.type
_entity_poly.pdbx_seq_one_letter_code
_entity_poly.pdbx_strand_id
1 'polypeptide(L)'
;MRWSMFILALATVLPIDAAFMPVFSIAGASPSLAGILAAFVSLNASRRAAWWGCFLIGLLIDLSSPQLVMGSLLFLPGPNTLGFSLGSSAVTAGRSLLLRRSMLTVAAMTFVLLLGVSLVWVFIWNVRGIWLDGSVPFSGTALQELGKRLGWCLSSAVMGLPVGWALNRTYSWWRFPGAGPRKF
;
A
#
# COMPACT_ATOMS: atom_id res chain seq x y z
N MET A 1 -6.64 -1.28 18.02
CA MET A 1 -5.99 -2.29 17.17
C MET A 1 -4.95 -3.00 18.02
N ARG A 2 -4.88 -4.33 17.93
CA ARG A 2 -3.78 -5.09 18.52
C ARG A 2 -2.55 -5.00 17.62
N TRP A 3 -1.55 -4.26 18.07
CA TRP A 3 -0.29 -4.06 17.33
C TRP A 3 0.46 -5.38 17.06
N SER A 4 0.36 -6.35 17.96
CA SER A 4 0.95 -7.68 17.75
C SER A 4 0.42 -8.38 16.50
N MET A 5 -0.89 -8.38 16.28
CA MET A 5 -1.49 -8.98 15.06
C MET A 5 -1.09 -8.20 13.80
N PHE A 6 -0.97 -6.88 13.90
CA PHE A 6 -0.51 -6.05 12.79
C PHE A 6 0.94 -6.35 12.42
N ILE A 7 1.84 -6.44 13.41
CA ILE A 7 3.26 -6.76 13.18
C ILE A 7 3.39 -8.17 12.59
N LEU A 8 2.64 -9.15 13.09
CA LEU A 8 2.62 -10.50 12.54
C LEU A 8 2.16 -10.52 11.08
N ALA A 9 1.05 -9.85 10.77
CA ALA A 9 0.56 -9.75 9.40
C ALA A 9 1.54 -9.01 8.49
N LEU A 10 2.23 -7.99 9.00
CA LEU A 10 3.25 -7.25 8.25
C LEU A 10 4.47 -8.13 7.96
N ALA A 11 4.92 -8.88 8.96
CA ALA A 11 6.05 -9.79 8.86
C ALA A 11 5.78 -10.98 7.92
N THR A 12 4.52 -11.37 7.72
CA THR A 12 4.16 -12.39 6.73
C THR A 12 3.95 -11.79 5.35
N VAL A 13 3.29 -10.63 5.26
CA VAL A 13 2.95 -10.01 3.99
C VAL A 13 4.20 -9.53 3.24
N LEU A 14 5.15 -8.85 3.87
CA LEU A 14 6.30 -8.28 3.16
C LEU A 14 7.18 -9.34 2.46
N PRO A 15 7.57 -10.45 3.11
CA PRO A 15 8.32 -11.51 2.43
C PRO A 15 7.53 -12.17 1.29
N ILE A 16 6.21 -12.36 1.45
CA ILE A 16 5.36 -12.91 0.40
C ILE A 16 5.23 -11.91 -0.77
N ASP A 17 5.14 -10.62 -0.48
CA ASP A 17 5.10 -9.55 -1.48
C ASP A 17 6.39 -9.56 -2.32
N ALA A 18 7.54 -9.71 -1.68
CA ALA A 18 8.84 -9.75 -2.36
C ALA A 18 9.09 -11.05 -3.13
N ALA A 19 8.71 -12.21 -2.57
CA ALA A 19 9.06 -13.52 -3.13
C ALA A 19 8.00 -14.10 -4.08
N PHE A 20 6.71 -13.87 -3.81
CA PHE A 20 5.62 -14.60 -4.47
C PHE A 20 4.78 -13.71 -5.40
N MET A 21 4.53 -12.44 -5.05
CA MET A 21 3.72 -11.57 -5.91
C MET A 21 4.30 -11.28 -7.30
N PRO A 22 5.63 -11.26 -7.53
CA PRO A 22 6.17 -11.14 -8.89
C PRO A 22 5.72 -12.25 -9.85
N VAL A 23 5.32 -13.42 -9.33
CA VAL A 23 4.78 -14.54 -10.14
C VAL A 23 3.45 -14.16 -10.80
N PHE A 24 2.67 -13.27 -10.17
CA PHE A 24 1.41 -12.76 -10.70
C PHE A 24 1.59 -11.46 -11.50
N SER A 25 2.82 -11.12 -11.89
CA SER A 25 3.10 -9.92 -12.68
C SER A 25 2.50 -10.03 -14.07
N ILE A 26 1.63 -9.08 -14.41
CA ILE A 26 1.06 -8.95 -15.76
C ILE A 26 1.57 -7.63 -16.33
N ALA A 27 2.25 -7.70 -17.48
CA ALA A 27 2.84 -6.53 -18.15
C ALA A 27 3.78 -5.69 -17.25
N GLY A 28 4.49 -6.34 -16.31
CA GLY A 28 5.41 -5.68 -15.38
C GLY A 28 4.73 -5.07 -14.15
N ALA A 29 3.40 -5.18 -14.01
CA ALA A 29 2.67 -4.77 -12.81
C ALA A 29 2.46 -5.97 -11.88
N SER A 30 3.22 -6.01 -10.77
CA SER A 30 3.12 -7.05 -9.74
C SER A 30 2.21 -6.60 -8.59
N PRO A 31 1.13 -7.31 -8.25
CA PRO A 31 0.21 -6.87 -7.20
C PRO A 31 0.92 -6.69 -5.84
N SER A 32 0.47 -5.73 -5.02
CA SER A 32 1.03 -5.50 -3.68
C SER A 32 0.05 -5.90 -2.57
N LEU A 33 0.43 -6.93 -1.82
CA LEU A 33 -0.23 -7.37 -0.59
C LEU A 33 -0.07 -6.33 0.52
N ALA A 34 1.06 -5.63 0.57
CA ALA A 34 1.29 -4.56 1.54
C ALA A 34 0.29 -3.41 1.35
N GLY A 35 -0.01 -3.06 0.09
CA GLY A 35 -1.10 -2.14 -0.28
C GLY A 35 -2.46 -2.56 0.26
N ILE A 36 -2.80 -3.83 0.08
CA ILE A 36 -4.08 -4.40 0.54
C ILE A 36 -4.18 -4.38 2.07
N LEU A 37 -3.11 -4.78 2.76
CA LEU A 37 -3.03 -4.73 4.22
C LEU A 37 -3.19 -3.29 4.73
N ALA A 38 -2.48 -2.34 4.11
CA ALA A 38 -2.57 -0.92 4.45
C ALA A 38 -4.01 -0.38 4.28
N ALA A 39 -4.69 -0.74 3.19
CA ALA A 39 -6.07 -0.35 2.95
C ALA A 39 -7.03 -0.97 3.97
N PHE A 40 -6.86 -2.25 4.30
CA PHE A 40 -7.66 -2.95 5.31
C PHE A 40 -7.51 -2.31 6.71
N VAL A 41 -6.28 -2.03 7.14
CA VAL A 41 -6.01 -1.34 8.40
C VAL A 41 -6.57 0.08 8.36
N SER A 42 -6.40 0.77 7.22
CA SER A 42 -6.92 2.10 6.96
C SER A 42 -8.42 2.18 6.76
N LEU A 43 -9.15 1.06 6.74
CA LEU A 43 -10.62 1.06 6.76
C LEU A 43 -11.14 0.84 8.18
N ASN A 44 -10.43 0.02 8.97
CA ASN A 44 -10.98 -0.57 10.19
C ASN A 44 -10.36 -0.02 11.49
N ALA A 45 -9.11 0.45 11.45
CA ALA A 45 -8.42 0.98 12.64
C ALA A 45 -8.80 2.44 12.93
N SER A 46 -8.60 2.92 14.17
CA SER A 46 -8.68 4.36 14.48
C SER A 46 -7.73 5.17 13.59
N ARG A 47 -8.09 6.42 13.26
CA ARG A 47 -7.28 7.31 12.39
C ARG A 47 -5.79 7.33 12.75
N ARG A 48 -5.45 7.46 14.05
CA ARG A 48 -4.06 7.44 14.54
C ARG A 48 -3.35 6.11 14.24
N ALA A 49 -3.99 4.98 14.54
CA ALA A 49 -3.40 3.66 14.30
C ALA A 49 -3.27 3.33 12.81
N ALA A 50 -4.22 3.76 11.98
CA ALA A 50 -4.13 3.61 10.53
C ALA A 50 -2.94 4.39 9.95
N TRP A 51 -2.77 5.63 10.39
CA TRP A 51 -1.67 6.48 9.96
C TRP A 51 -0.31 5.90 10.35
N TRP A 52 -0.12 5.53 11.63
CA TRP A 52 1.13 4.90 12.09
C TRP A 52 1.38 3.52 11.46
N GLY A 53 0.33 2.72 11.24
CA GLY A 53 0.46 1.43 10.55
C GLY A 53 0.94 1.60 9.11
N CYS A 54 0.34 2.54 8.36
CA CYS A 54 0.74 2.79 6.98
C CYS A 54 2.12 3.45 6.88
N PHE A 55 2.47 4.32 7.84
CA PHE A 55 3.82 4.87 7.97
C PHE A 55 4.85 3.75 8.12
N LEU A 56 4.63 2.80 9.05
CA LEU A 56 5.53 1.67 9.27
C LEU A 56 5.63 0.76 8.03
N ILE A 57 4.51 0.48 7.35
CA ILE A 57 4.51 -0.29 6.10
C ILE A 57 5.39 0.38 5.05
N GLY A 58 5.16 1.68 4.79
CA GLY A 58 5.92 2.41 3.79
C GLY A 58 7.40 2.55 4.14
N LEU A 59 7.73 2.73 5.43
CA LEU A 59 9.12 2.78 5.91
C LEU A 59 9.85 1.47 5.65
N LEU A 60 9.22 0.34 5.97
CA LEU A 60 9.82 -0.97 5.71
C LEU A 60 10.00 -1.24 4.22
N ILE A 61 9.03 -0.84 3.38
CA ILE A 61 9.14 -0.95 1.92
C ILE A 61 10.31 -0.12 1.39
N ASP A 62 10.45 1.12 1.87
CA ASP A 62 11.57 1.99 1.48
C ASP A 62 12.93 1.41 1.89
N LEU A 63 13.00 0.73 3.05
CA LEU A 63 14.21 0.07 3.53
C LEU A 63 14.48 -1.29 2.88
N SER A 64 13.46 -1.98 2.37
CA SER A 64 13.59 -3.31 1.76
C SER A 64 13.82 -3.29 0.25
N SER A 65 13.52 -2.17 -0.40
CA SER A 65 13.47 -2.07 -1.87
C SER A 65 14.49 -1.04 -2.39
N PRO A 66 15.80 -1.38 -2.41
CA PRO A 66 16.82 -0.47 -2.91
C PRO A 66 16.54 -0.09 -4.36
N GLN A 67 16.70 1.19 -4.68
CA GLN A 67 16.53 1.70 -6.04
C GLN A 67 17.89 1.84 -6.71
N LEU A 68 18.01 1.36 -7.94
CA LEU A 68 19.26 1.46 -8.69
C LEU A 68 19.30 2.81 -9.40
N VAL A 69 20.17 3.69 -8.93
CA VAL A 69 20.30 5.07 -9.43
C VAL A 69 21.77 5.28 -9.81
N MET A 70 22.00 5.57 -11.09
CA MET A 70 23.35 5.78 -11.67
C MET A 70 24.35 4.64 -11.35
N GLY A 71 23.89 3.38 -11.37
CA GLY A 71 24.73 2.21 -11.08
C GLY A 71 25.00 1.96 -9.59
N SER A 72 24.47 2.80 -8.69
CA SER A 72 24.56 2.62 -7.24
C SER A 72 23.21 2.21 -6.64
N LEU A 73 23.22 1.37 -5.60
CA LEU A 73 22.03 1.03 -4.83
C LEU A 73 21.75 2.14 -3.80
N LEU A 74 20.63 2.82 -3.96
CA LEU A 74 20.18 3.86 -3.04
C LEU A 74 18.98 3.38 -2.23
N PHE A 75 19.15 3.34 -0.91
CA PHE A 75 18.04 3.21 0.03
C PHE A 75 17.53 4.60 0.37
N LEU A 76 16.34 4.93 -0.12
CA LEU A 76 15.73 6.24 0.12
C LEU A 76 14.50 6.09 1.03
N PRO A 77 14.64 6.33 2.34
CA PRO A 77 13.47 6.41 3.22
C PRO A 77 12.65 7.65 2.87
N GLY A 78 11.35 7.49 2.63
CA GLY A 78 10.45 8.61 2.39
C GLY A 78 9.37 8.38 1.34
N PRO A 79 9.69 7.99 0.09
CA PRO A 79 8.73 7.99 -1.00
C PRO A 79 7.51 7.11 -0.72
N ASN A 80 7.70 5.84 -0.33
CA ASN A 80 6.58 4.99 0.03
C ASN A 80 6.04 5.35 1.41
N THR A 81 6.88 5.72 2.37
CA THR A 81 6.46 6.15 3.72
C THR A 81 5.41 7.29 3.67
N LEU A 82 5.70 8.32 2.89
CA LEU A 82 4.81 9.47 2.67
C LEU A 82 3.60 9.07 1.82
N GLY A 83 3.81 8.27 0.78
CA GLY A 83 2.73 7.76 -0.06
C GLY A 83 1.68 6.97 0.72
N PHE A 84 2.11 6.02 1.55
CA PHE A 84 1.23 5.17 2.33
C PHE A 84 0.54 5.94 3.46
N SER A 85 1.24 6.87 4.13
CA SER A 85 0.63 7.70 5.16
C SER A 85 -0.41 8.68 4.59
N LEU A 86 -0.13 9.33 3.46
CA LEU A 86 -1.10 10.17 2.74
C LEU A 86 -2.26 9.35 2.17
N GLY A 87 -1.97 8.22 1.53
CA GLY A 87 -2.99 7.30 1.03
C GLY A 87 -3.92 6.79 2.14
N SER A 88 -3.39 6.53 3.34
CA SER A 88 -4.19 6.15 4.51
C SER A 88 -5.21 7.22 4.90
N SER A 89 -4.86 8.50 4.73
CA SER A 89 -5.73 9.62 5.06
C SER A 89 -6.89 9.74 4.06
N ALA A 90 -6.62 9.53 2.77
CA ALA A 90 -7.62 9.46 1.71
C ALA A 90 -8.61 8.31 1.96
N VAL A 91 -8.11 7.11 2.25
CA VAL A 91 -8.96 5.97 2.60
C VAL A 91 -9.78 6.27 3.87
N THR A 92 -9.17 6.90 4.87
CA THR A 92 -9.86 7.23 6.12
C THR A 92 -10.98 8.24 5.92
N ALA A 93 -10.84 9.20 5.00
CA ALA A 93 -11.90 10.11 4.61
C ALA A 93 -13.03 9.40 3.83
N GLY A 94 -12.69 8.46 2.96
CA GLY A 94 -13.64 7.71 2.14
C GLY A 94 -14.47 6.64 2.88
N ARG A 95 -14.15 6.32 4.14
CA ARG A 95 -14.83 5.24 4.89
C ARG A 95 -16.32 5.44 5.08
N SER A 96 -16.79 6.69 5.10
CA SER A 96 -18.21 7.03 5.29
C SER A 96 -19.05 6.73 4.05
N LEU A 97 -18.43 6.65 2.86
CA LEU A 97 -19.11 6.50 1.57
C LEU A 97 -19.32 5.03 1.16
N LEU A 98 -18.87 4.07 1.98
CA LEU A 98 -18.72 2.68 1.57
C LEU A 98 -19.47 1.70 2.45
N LEU A 99 -19.88 0.58 1.84
CA LEU A 99 -20.50 -0.54 2.53
C LEU A 99 -19.53 -1.13 3.55
N ARG A 100 -19.94 -1.18 4.82
CA ARG A 100 -19.13 -1.74 5.89
C ARG A 100 -18.86 -3.22 5.62
N ARG A 101 -17.60 -3.64 5.71
CA ARG A 101 -17.13 -5.05 5.67
C ARG A 101 -17.35 -5.78 4.32
N SER A 102 -17.53 -5.07 3.22
CA SER A 102 -17.52 -5.68 1.88
C SER A 102 -16.09 -5.90 1.37
N MET A 103 -15.86 -7.01 0.65
CA MET A 103 -14.58 -7.27 -0.02
C MET A 103 -14.29 -6.23 -1.11
N LEU A 104 -15.36 -5.78 -1.79
CA LEU A 104 -15.29 -4.79 -2.86
C LEU A 104 -14.80 -3.44 -2.34
N THR A 105 -15.18 -3.09 -1.09
CA THR A 105 -14.69 -1.90 -0.40
C THR A 105 -13.19 -1.97 -0.13
N VAL A 106 -12.65 -3.13 0.26
CA VAL A 106 -11.21 -3.30 0.47
C VAL A 106 -10.46 -3.17 -0.86
N ALA A 107 -10.95 -3.81 -1.92
CA ALA A 107 -10.37 -3.69 -3.26
C ALA A 107 -10.37 -2.25 -3.77
N ALA A 108 -11.52 -1.56 -3.71
CA ALA A 108 -11.64 -0.17 -4.15
C ALA A 108 -10.75 0.78 -3.35
N MET A 109 -10.66 0.61 -2.03
CA MET A 109 -9.79 1.44 -1.19
C MET A 109 -8.31 1.11 -1.36
N THR A 110 -7.97 -0.13 -1.69
CA THR A 110 -6.60 -0.49 -2.10
C THR A 110 -6.20 0.29 -3.34
N PHE A 111 -7.07 0.34 -4.34
CA PHE A 111 -6.84 1.14 -5.55
C PHE A 111 -6.61 2.61 -5.21
N VAL A 112 -7.51 3.23 -4.43
CA VAL A 112 -7.39 4.65 -4.03
C VAL A 112 -6.11 4.92 -3.24
N LEU A 113 -5.78 4.05 -2.28
CA LEU A 113 -4.56 4.17 -1.48
C LEU A 113 -3.32 4.12 -2.37
N LEU A 114 -3.21 3.10 -3.21
CA LEU A 114 -2.04 2.87 -4.06
C LEU A 114 -1.92 3.92 -5.16
N LEU A 115 -3.03 4.48 -5.63
CA LEU A 115 -3.01 5.63 -6.54
C LEU A 115 -2.38 6.85 -5.84
N GLY A 116 -2.77 7.12 -4.59
CA GLY A 116 -2.13 8.14 -3.76
C GLY A 116 -0.64 7.88 -3.55
N VAL A 117 -0.27 6.64 -3.20
CA VAL A 117 1.14 6.22 -3.07
C VAL A 117 1.92 6.48 -4.35
N SER A 118 1.33 6.11 -5.49
CA SER A 118 1.96 6.24 -6.80
C SER A 118 2.18 7.69 -7.21
N LEU A 119 1.20 8.56 -6.97
CA LEU A 119 1.35 10.00 -7.20
C LEU A 119 2.47 10.59 -6.36
N VAL A 120 2.50 10.29 -5.06
CA VAL A 120 3.51 10.81 -4.14
C VAL A 120 4.90 10.30 -4.51
N TRP A 121 5.03 9.01 -4.83
CA TRP A 121 6.29 8.42 -5.22
C TRP A 121 6.83 9.04 -6.51
N VAL A 122 6.01 9.15 -7.55
CA VAL A 122 6.40 9.76 -8.83
C VAL A 122 6.74 11.23 -8.63
N PHE A 123 5.96 11.97 -7.84
CA PHE A 123 6.21 13.37 -7.52
C PHE A 123 7.57 13.57 -6.83
N ILE A 124 7.85 12.80 -5.76
CA ILE A 124 9.11 12.91 -5.01
C ILE A 124 10.31 12.61 -5.91
N TRP A 125 10.24 11.55 -6.71
CA TRP A 125 11.33 11.22 -7.64
C TRP A 125 11.50 12.23 -8.76
N ASN A 126 10.43 12.83 -9.27
CA ASN A 126 10.53 13.92 -10.26
C ASN A 126 11.16 15.17 -9.67
N VAL A 127 10.71 15.60 -8.48
CA VAL A 127 11.32 16.75 -7.79
C VAL A 127 12.79 16.47 -7.53
N ARG A 128 13.12 15.28 -7.00
CA ARG A 128 14.52 14.89 -6.79
C ARG A 128 15.34 14.89 -8.09
N GLY A 129 14.79 14.35 -9.18
CA GLY A 129 15.44 14.36 -10.49
C GLY A 129 15.75 15.78 -10.98
N ILE A 130 14.86 16.74 -10.76
CA ILE A 130 15.09 18.15 -11.18
C ILE A 130 16.21 18.81 -10.36
N TRP A 131 16.30 18.54 -9.05
CA TRP A 131 17.18 19.29 -8.13
C TRP A 131 18.52 18.62 -7.79
N LEU A 132 18.63 17.29 -7.92
CA LEU A 132 19.72 16.47 -7.35
C LEU A 132 20.36 15.50 -8.37
N ASP A 133 20.50 15.89 -9.65
CA ASP A 133 21.32 15.21 -10.69
C ASP A 133 20.58 14.52 -11.85
N GLY A 134 19.28 14.79 -12.07
CA GLY A 134 18.55 14.23 -13.23
C GLY A 134 18.27 12.72 -13.14
N SER A 135 18.71 12.06 -12.08
CA SER A 135 18.67 10.61 -11.95
C SER A 135 17.37 10.13 -11.30
N VAL A 136 16.54 9.47 -12.10
CA VAL A 136 15.29 8.85 -11.68
C VAL A 136 15.37 7.33 -11.87
N PRO A 137 14.72 6.53 -11.00
CA PRO A 137 14.79 5.07 -11.05
C PRO A 137 13.93 4.46 -12.17
N PHE A 138 13.19 5.27 -12.92
CA PHE A 138 12.35 4.83 -14.03
C PHE A 138 12.87 5.35 -15.37
N SER A 139 12.81 4.51 -16.39
CA SER A 139 13.14 4.88 -17.76
C SER A 139 11.92 5.53 -18.44
N GLY A 140 12.06 6.75 -18.93
CA GLY A 140 11.02 7.45 -19.71
C GLY A 140 10.39 8.63 -18.98
N THR A 141 9.17 9.00 -19.40
CA THR A 141 8.47 10.17 -18.82
C THR A 141 7.72 9.82 -17.54
N ALA A 142 7.52 10.82 -16.67
CA ALA A 142 6.72 10.66 -15.45
C ALA A 142 5.31 10.10 -15.72
N LEU A 143 4.72 10.46 -16.86
CA LEU A 143 3.39 9.98 -17.26
C LEU A 143 3.40 8.49 -17.62
N GLN A 144 4.44 8.00 -18.30
CA GLN A 144 4.58 6.57 -18.61
C GLN A 144 4.74 5.75 -17.34
N GLU A 145 5.54 6.24 -16.37
CA GLU A 145 5.70 5.59 -15.08
C GLU A 145 4.39 5.58 -14.27
N LEU A 146 3.63 6.68 -14.33
CA LEU A 146 2.31 6.74 -13.72
C LEU A 146 1.33 5.73 -14.34
N GLY A 147 1.42 5.52 -15.66
CA GLY A 147 0.66 4.49 -16.37
C GLY A 147 1.00 3.07 -15.91
N LYS A 148 2.29 2.75 -15.75
CA LYS A 148 2.73 1.45 -15.18
C LYS A 148 2.20 1.25 -13.76
N ARG A 149 2.29 2.30 -12.95
CA ARG A 149 1.78 2.31 -11.58
C ARG A 149 0.26 2.20 -11.50
N LEU A 150 -0.48 2.70 -12.49
CA LEU A 150 -1.91 2.48 -12.59
C LEU A 150 -2.22 0.98 -12.76
N GLY A 151 -1.46 0.28 -13.61
CA GLY A 151 -1.54 -1.18 -13.74
C GLY A 151 -1.22 -1.91 -12.44
N TRP A 152 -0.23 -1.42 -11.70
CA TRP A 152 0.10 -1.90 -10.36
C TRP A 152 -1.05 -1.71 -9.35
N CYS A 153 -1.70 -0.55 -9.37
CA CYS A 153 -2.87 -0.28 -8.53
C CYS A 153 -4.05 -1.20 -8.89
N LEU A 154 -4.31 -1.41 -10.18
CA LEU A 154 -5.41 -2.26 -10.66
C LEU A 154 -5.18 -3.73 -10.32
N SER A 155 -4.00 -4.27 -10.59
CA SER A 155 -3.64 -5.65 -10.23
C SER A 155 -3.75 -5.88 -8.72
N SER A 156 -3.27 -4.92 -7.91
CA SER A 156 -3.41 -4.95 -6.46
C SER A 156 -4.87 -4.87 -5.99
N ALA A 157 -5.72 -4.10 -6.67
CA ALA A 157 -7.14 -4.01 -6.36
C ALA A 157 -7.86 -5.33 -6.64
N VAL A 158 -7.55 -5.98 -7.76
CA VAL A 158 -8.08 -7.32 -8.11
C VAL A 158 -7.64 -8.35 -7.07
N MET A 159 -6.35 -8.39 -6.71
CA MET A 159 -5.86 -9.26 -5.63
C MET A 159 -6.41 -8.88 -4.24
N GLY A 160 -6.86 -7.65 -4.08
CA GLY A 160 -7.57 -7.17 -2.89
C GLY A 160 -8.87 -7.91 -2.63
N LEU A 161 -9.49 -8.54 -3.63
CA LEU A 161 -10.72 -9.34 -3.44
C LEU A 161 -10.46 -10.62 -2.62
N PRO A 162 -9.61 -11.58 -3.06
CA PRO A 162 -9.35 -12.80 -2.29
C PRO A 162 -8.61 -12.52 -0.98
N VAL A 163 -7.66 -11.57 -0.99
CA VAL A 163 -6.88 -11.24 0.22
C VAL A 163 -7.74 -10.47 1.22
N GLY A 164 -8.55 -9.51 0.76
CA GLY A 164 -9.49 -8.77 1.59
C GLY A 164 -10.54 -9.68 2.23
N TRP A 165 -10.98 -10.73 1.51
CA TRP A 165 -11.81 -11.78 2.09
C TRP A 165 -11.14 -12.53 3.24
N ALA A 166 -9.89 -12.98 3.04
CA ALA A 166 -9.12 -13.68 4.07
C ALA A 166 -8.88 -12.78 5.30
N LEU A 167 -8.53 -11.51 5.09
CA LEU A 167 -8.36 -10.52 6.16
C LEU A 167 -9.67 -10.27 6.92
N ASN A 168 -10.80 -10.17 6.22
CA ASN A 168 -12.12 -10.03 6.83
C ASN A 168 -12.52 -11.24 7.70
N ARG A 169 -12.03 -12.45 7.39
CA ARG A 169 -12.22 -13.61 8.28
C ARG A 169 -11.46 -13.47 9.58
N THR A 170 -10.23 -12.95 9.55
CA THR A 170 -9.42 -12.71 10.75
C THR A 170 -9.82 -11.48 11.55
N TYR A 171 -10.78 -10.68 11.07
CA TYR A 171 -11.18 -9.38 11.64
C TYR A 171 -11.34 -9.36 13.17
N SER A 172 -11.93 -10.39 13.76
CA SER A 172 -12.15 -10.49 15.22
C SER A 172 -10.84 -10.49 16.01
N TRP A 173 -9.75 -10.98 15.44
CA TRP A 173 -8.45 -11.09 16.10
C TRP A 173 -7.75 -9.74 16.25
N TRP A 174 -8.03 -8.78 15.35
CA TRP A 174 -7.39 -7.47 15.29
C TRP A 174 -7.87 -6.49 16.39
N ARG A 175 -9.02 -6.78 17.01
CA ARG A 175 -9.70 -5.90 18.00
C ARG A 175 -9.70 -4.43 17.57
N PHE A 176 -10.32 -4.16 16.42
CA PHE A 176 -10.51 -2.79 15.96
C PHE A 176 -11.52 -2.04 16.85
N PRO A 177 -11.36 -0.71 17.07
CA PRO A 177 -12.17 0.05 18.02
C PRO A 177 -13.69 0.08 17.73
N GLY A 178 -14.13 -0.32 16.52
CA GLY A 178 -15.53 -0.41 16.12
C GLY A 178 -16.08 -1.84 15.97
N ALA A 179 -15.39 -2.85 16.52
CA ALA A 179 -15.78 -4.24 16.42
C ALA A 179 -16.97 -4.58 17.34
N GLY A 180 -18.17 -4.13 16.97
CA GLY A 180 -19.41 -4.72 17.47
C GLY A 180 -19.55 -6.18 16.96
N PRO A 181 -20.22 -7.06 17.73
CA PRO A 181 -20.38 -8.48 17.40
C PRO A 181 -21.02 -8.68 16.02
N ARG A 182 -20.66 -9.76 15.32
CA ARG A 182 -21.31 -10.16 14.06
C ARG A 182 -22.80 -10.40 14.36
N LYS A 183 -23.69 -9.59 13.78
CA LYS A 183 -25.06 -10.06 13.55
C LYS A 183 -24.96 -10.93 12.29
N PHE A 184 -25.34 -12.20 12.48
CA PHE A 184 -25.32 -13.24 11.46
C PHE A 184 -26.13 -12.83 10.23
#